data_AF-A0A7V0VGJ0-F1
#
_entry.id   AF-A0A7V0VGJ0-F1
#
_cell.length_a   1.000
_cell.length_b   1.000
_cell.length_c   1.000
_cell.angle_alpha   90.00
_cell.angle_beta   90.00
_cell.angle_gamma   90.00
#
_symmetry.space_group_name_H-M   'P 1'
#
loop_
_entity.id
_entity.type
_entity.pdbx_description
1 polymer ?
#
loop_
_entity_poly.entity_id
_entity_poly.type
_entity_poly.pdbx_seq_one_letter_code
_entity_poly.pdbx_strand_id
1 'polypeptide(L)'
;MNKLISYIFIILITIQISSCSLFNYLFETPPPSKEEIFLKELQNFTQMALFNVDYNALRLNPESFRDNKIRVFGVILQEFENEFLLFTNPFEDNEYGFYIIKIDSPLPKQGDYPKPLKYLSRGSEVNVFGIYKGLSTINPQKISNENQRLNQHIDFSRLKNIPTIQAVAIYDRSDLRFERPVWVSQKFIRENYK
;
A
#
# COMPACT_ATOMS: atom_id res chain seq x y z
N MET A 1 -24.15 61.51 6.17
CA MET A 1 -24.48 60.07 6.32
C MET A 1 -23.51 59.13 5.60
N ASN A 2 -23.01 59.42 4.39
CA ASN A 2 -22.15 58.46 3.65
C ASN A 2 -20.77 58.18 4.25
N LYS A 3 -20.13 59.14 4.93
CA LYS A 3 -18.78 58.92 5.52
C LYS A 3 -18.79 57.93 6.67
N LEU A 4 -19.85 57.92 7.49
CA LEU A 4 -19.96 57.03 8.66
C LEU A 4 -20.10 55.56 8.23
N ILE A 5 -20.86 55.32 7.15
CA ILE A 5 -21.05 53.99 6.56
C ILE A 5 -19.73 53.47 5.98
N SER A 6 -18.94 54.32 5.32
CA SER A 6 -17.62 53.94 4.81
C SER A 6 -16.64 53.56 5.93
N TYR A 7 -16.65 54.27 7.07
CA TYR A 7 -15.80 53.90 8.22
C TYR A 7 -16.21 52.56 8.84
N ILE A 8 -17.51 52.29 8.94
CA ILE A 8 -18.03 51.00 9.45
C ILE A 8 -17.63 49.85 8.52
N PHE A 9 -17.66 50.07 7.20
CA PHE A 9 -17.26 49.07 6.22
C PHE A 9 -15.76 48.77 6.26
N ILE A 10 -14.92 49.79 6.46
CA ILE A 10 -13.46 49.63 6.61
C ILE A 10 -13.13 48.87 7.90
N ILE A 11 -13.82 49.17 9.01
CA ILE A 11 -13.64 48.47 10.29
C ILE A 11 -14.09 47.00 10.19
N LEU A 12 -15.18 46.72 9.48
CA LEU A 12 -15.63 45.34 9.23
C LEU A 12 -14.61 44.53 8.41
N ILE A 13 -13.98 45.15 7.41
CA ILE A 13 -12.94 44.51 6.60
C ILE A 13 -11.67 44.25 7.44
N THR A 14 -11.24 45.19 8.29
CA THR A 14 -10.04 44.98 9.13
C THR A 14 -10.25 43.93 10.22
N ILE A 15 -11.46 43.78 10.75
CA ILE A 15 -11.80 42.70 11.69
C ILE A 15 -11.78 41.34 10.99
N GLN A 16 -12.28 41.25 9.74
CA GLN A 16 -12.22 40.01 8.95
C GLN A 16 -10.80 39.59 8.58
N ILE A 17 -9.88 40.55 8.36
CA ILE A 17 -8.47 40.26 8.07
C ILE A 17 -7.70 39.86 9.35
N SER A 18 -8.05 40.41 10.52
CA SER A 18 -7.41 40.02 11.80
C SER A 18 -7.86 38.65 12.33
N SER A 19 -8.96 38.11 11.81
CA SER A 19 -9.35 36.69 11.98
C SER A 19 -8.74 35.73 10.95
N CYS A 20 -7.81 36.20 10.11
CA CYS A 20 -7.17 35.37 9.09
C CYS A 20 -6.07 34.49 9.72
N SER A 21 -6.49 33.44 10.42
CA SER A 21 -5.64 32.33 10.90
C SER A 21 -4.81 31.70 9.77
N LEU A 22 -5.20 31.91 8.50
CA LEU A 22 -4.48 31.51 7.30
C LEU A 22 -3.12 32.22 7.15
N PHE A 23 -2.99 33.49 7.55
CA PHE A 23 -1.72 34.22 7.47
C PHE A 23 -0.75 33.75 8.55
N ASN A 24 -1.20 33.59 9.79
CA ASN A 24 -0.35 33.00 10.84
C ASN A 24 0.03 31.55 10.48
N TYR A 25 -0.88 30.76 9.89
CA TYR A 25 -0.58 29.40 9.43
C TYR A 25 0.50 29.35 8.33
N LEU A 26 0.52 30.32 7.40
CA LEU A 26 1.51 30.41 6.32
C LEU A 26 2.89 30.91 6.77
N PHE A 27 2.97 31.65 7.89
CA PHE A 27 4.20 32.28 8.37
C PHE A 27 4.77 31.69 9.67
N GLU A 28 3.95 31.03 10.50
CA GLU A 28 4.37 30.47 11.80
C GLU A 28 4.55 28.94 11.78
N THR A 29 3.94 28.23 10.83
CA THR A 29 4.14 26.78 10.69
C THR A 29 5.32 26.54 9.74
N PRO A 30 6.42 25.88 10.18
CA PRO A 30 7.47 25.51 9.25
C PRO A 30 6.89 24.61 8.14
N PRO A 31 7.40 24.70 6.90
CA PRO A 31 7.00 23.79 5.84
C PRO A 31 7.23 22.35 6.30
N PRO A 32 6.32 21.41 5.97
CA PRO A 32 6.44 20.05 6.43
C PRO A 32 7.77 19.44 5.98
N SER A 33 8.36 18.62 6.83
CA SER A 33 9.59 17.91 6.50
C SER A 33 9.36 16.92 5.36
N LYS A 34 10.43 16.52 4.66
CA LYS A 34 10.35 15.51 3.59
C LYS A 34 9.78 14.19 4.08
N GLU A 35 10.08 13.85 5.33
CA GLU A 35 9.55 12.67 6.01
C GLU A 35 8.04 12.80 6.26
N GLU A 36 7.57 13.95 6.74
CA GLU A 36 6.14 14.21 6.93
C GLU A 36 5.35 14.15 5.61
N ILE A 37 5.92 14.71 4.53
CA ILE A 37 5.31 14.63 3.19
C ILE A 37 5.23 13.17 2.74
N PHE A 38 6.33 12.43 2.85
CA PHE A 38 6.37 11.01 2.47
C PHE A 38 5.36 10.17 3.26
N LEU A 39 5.30 10.33 4.59
CA LEU A 39 4.36 9.62 5.45
C LEU A 39 2.92 9.97 5.11
N LYS A 40 2.64 11.24 4.80
CA LYS A 40 1.32 11.69 4.35
C LYS A 40 0.93 11.08 3.01
N GLU A 41 1.85 11.03 2.04
CA GLU A 41 1.58 10.39 0.74
C GLU A 41 1.36 8.88 0.87
N LEU A 42 2.13 8.22 1.75
CA LEU A 42 1.93 6.81 2.06
C LEU A 42 0.56 6.56 2.71
N GLN A 43 0.17 7.41 3.66
CA GLN A 43 -1.14 7.35 4.32
C GLN A 43 -2.29 7.63 3.34
N ASN A 44 -2.13 8.60 2.45
CA ASN A 44 -3.10 8.86 1.39
C ASN A 44 -3.23 7.63 0.47
N PHE A 45 -2.12 6.97 0.14
CA PHE A 45 -2.15 5.75 -0.67
C PHE A 45 -2.94 4.64 0.03
N THR A 46 -2.66 4.38 1.32
CA THR A 46 -3.35 3.31 2.06
C THR A 46 -4.84 3.58 2.22
N GLN A 47 -5.24 4.84 2.45
CA GLN A 47 -6.66 5.23 2.56
C GLN A 47 -7.43 5.16 1.24
N MET A 48 -6.76 5.42 0.11
CA MET A 48 -7.39 5.35 -1.22
C MET A 48 -7.46 3.92 -1.78
N ALA A 49 -6.75 2.96 -1.19
CA ALA A 49 -6.73 1.60 -1.69
C ALA A 49 -8.08 0.89 -1.48
N LEU A 50 -8.59 0.28 -2.54
CA LEU A 50 -9.77 -0.57 -2.49
C LEU A 50 -9.45 -1.79 -1.62
N PHE A 51 -10.37 -2.15 -0.72
CA PHE A 51 -10.29 -3.35 0.11
C PHE A 51 -11.53 -4.22 -0.14
N ASN A 52 -11.45 -5.51 0.18
CA ASN A 52 -12.51 -6.49 -0.07
C ASN A 52 -12.87 -6.60 -1.57
N VAL A 53 -11.85 -6.52 -2.43
CA VAL A 53 -12.04 -6.65 -3.87
C VAL A 53 -12.09 -8.14 -4.23
N ASP A 54 -13.24 -8.60 -4.71
CA ASP A 54 -13.43 -10.00 -5.09
C ASP A 54 -12.33 -10.46 -6.06
N TYR A 55 -11.64 -11.53 -5.66
CA TYR A 55 -10.64 -12.22 -6.46
C TYR A 55 -11.14 -12.55 -7.88
N ASN A 56 -12.38 -13.01 -8.00
CA ASN A 56 -12.95 -13.33 -9.30
C ASN A 56 -13.21 -12.08 -10.14
N ALA A 57 -13.60 -10.96 -9.53
CA ALA A 57 -13.76 -9.70 -10.24
C ALA A 57 -12.44 -9.25 -10.87
N LEU A 58 -11.32 -9.37 -10.15
CA LEU A 58 -9.98 -9.07 -10.68
C LEU A 58 -9.60 -9.97 -11.86
N ARG A 59 -9.99 -11.25 -11.81
CA ARG A 59 -9.67 -12.24 -12.87
C ARG A 59 -10.54 -12.14 -14.10
N LEU A 60 -11.83 -11.89 -13.92
CA LEU A 60 -12.79 -11.87 -15.01
C LEU A 60 -12.76 -10.53 -15.75
N ASN A 61 -12.47 -9.43 -15.06
CA ASN A 61 -12.49 -8.08 -15.63
C ASN A 61 -11.19 -7.29 -15.35
N PRO A 62 -10.00 -7.81 -15.73
CA PRO A 62 -8.73 -7.21 -15.33
C PRO A 62 -8.55 -5.75 -15.80
N GLU A 63 -9.06 -5.38 -16.97
CA GLU A 63 -8.91 -4.01 -17.48
C GLU A 63 -9.68 -2.97 -16.65
N SER A 64 -10.82 -3.34 -16.04
CA SER A 64 -11.62 -2.43 -15.21
C SER A 64 -10.93 -2.06 -13.89
N PHE A 65 -9.97 -2.87 -13.45
CA PHE A 65 -9.22 -2.65 -12.21
C PHE A 65 -7.79 -2.18 -12.46
N ARG A 66 -7.37 -2.10 -13.72
CA ARG A 66 -6.00 -1.77 -14.08
C ARG A 66 -5.61 -0.41 -13.51
N ASP A 67 -4.46 -0.37 -12.87
CA ASP A 67 -3.92 0.81 -12.18
C ASP A 67 -4.70 1.28 -10.94
N ASN A 68 -5.76 0.55 -10.52
CA ASN A 68 -6.40 0.82 -9.24
C ASN A 68 -5.46 0.48 -8.08
N LYS A 69 -5.55 1.27 -7.02
CA LYS A 69 -4.90 1.00 -5.73
C LYS A 69 -5.71 -0.07 -5.01
N ILE A 70 -5.08 -1.15 -4.60
CA ILE A 70 -5.74 -2.30 -3.96
C ILE A 70 -4.94 -2.71 -2.72
N ARG A 71 -5.67 -3.08 -1.68
CA ARG A 71 -5.17 -3.78 -0.50
C ARG A 71 -5.50 -5.27 -0.64
N VAL A 72 -4.52 -6.13 -0.39
CA VAL A 72 -4.72 -7.58 -0.30
C VAL A 72 -4.08 -8.10 0.98
N PHE A 73 -4.82 -8.90 1.74
CA PHE A 73 -4.33 -9.60 2.92
C PHE A 73 -4.05 -11.06 2.59
N GLY A 74 -2.91 -11.61 3.01
CA GLY A 74 -2.66 -13.04 2.85
C GLY A 74 -1.34 -13.52 3.44
N VAL A 75 -1.01 -14.78 3.18
CA VAL A 75 0.20 -15.46 3.64
C VAL A 75 1.19 -15.58 2.47
N ILE A 76 2.44 -15.22 2.70
CA ILE A 76 3.51 -15.41 1.70
C ILE A 76 3.78 -16.90 1.58
N LEU A 77 3.54 -17.49 0.41
CA LEU A 77 3.87 -18.90 0.16
C LEU A 77 5.30 -19.04 -0.33
N GLN A 78 5.68 -18.31 -1.37
CA GLN A 78 6.95 -18.49 -2.07
C GLN A 78 7.55 -17.15 -2.45
N GLU A 79 8.83 -16.98 -2.16
CA GLU A 79 9.61 -15.82 -2.60
C GLU A 79 10.36 -16.14 -3.88
N PHE A 80 10.42 -15.15 -4.77
CA PHE A 80 11.29 -15.07 -5.94
C PHE A 80 12.11 -13.78 -5.84
N GLU A 81 12.95 -13.51 -6.84
CA GLU A 81 13.88 -12.36 -6.80
C GLU A 81 13.17 -10.99 -6.70
N ASN A 82 12.16 -10.76 -7.56
CA ASN A 82 11.44 -9.48 -7.68
C ASN A 82 9.93 -9.62 -7.49
N GLU A 83 9.48 -10.77 -7.03
CA GLU A 83 8.07 -11.04 -6.76
C GLU A 83 7.92 -12.13 -5.72
N PHE A 84 6.75 -12.21 -5.10
CA PHE A 84 6.38 -13.34 -4.25
C PHE A 84 4.94 -13.77 -4.53
N LEU A 85 4.70 -15.05 -4.29
CA LEU A 85 3.37 -15.65 -4.36
C LEU A 85 2.70 -15.50 -3.00
N LEU A 86 1.63 -14.73 -2.97
CA LEU A 86 0.76 -14.55 -1.81
C LEU A 86 -0.47 -15.44 -1.97
N PHE A 87 -0.97 -15.99 -0.87
CA PHE A 87 -2.20 -16.77 -0.83
C PHE A 87 -3.14 -16.23 0.23
N THR A 88 -4.39 -16.03 -0.16
CA THR A 88 -5.44 -15.48 0.69
C THR A 88 -6.35 -16.63 1.15
N ASN A 89 -6.55 -16.75 2.46
CA ASN A 89 -7.22 -17.91 3.05
C ASN A 89 -8.75 -17.73 2.94
N PRO A 90 -9.48 -18.71 2.36
CA PRO A 90 -10.93 -18.59 2.14
C PRO A 90 -11.76 -18.52 3.43
N PHE A 91 -11.19 -18.92 4.57
CA PHE A 91 -11.91 -18.94 5.85
C PHE A 91 -11.85 -17.63 6.61
N GLU A 92 -10.87 -16.77 6.29
CA GLU A 92 -10.69 -15.47 6.95
C GLU A 92 -11.21 -14.30 6.11
N ASP A 93 -11.23 -14.45 4.78
CA ASP A 93 -11.61 -13.38 3.85
C ASP A 93 -12.51 -13.85 2.71
N ASN A 94 -13.38 -12.95 2.25
CA ASN A 94 -14.13 -13.13 1.00
C ASN A 94 -13.20 -13.06 -0.25
N GLU A 95 -11.95 -12.67 -0.05
CA GLU A 95 -10.87 -12.69 -1.02
C GLU A 95 -10.16 -14.05 -0.94
N TYR A 96 -10.46 -14.96 -1.87
CA TYR A 96 -9.81 -16.28 -1.92
C TYR A 96 -9.07 -16.49 -3.23
N GLY A 97 -7.77 -16.71 -3.14
CA GLY A 97 -6.94 -17.07 -4.29
C GLY A 97 -5.47 -16.72 -4.15
N PHE A 98 -4.75 -16.94 -5.24
CA PHE A 98 -3.33 -16.59 -5.37
C PHE A 98 -3.19 -15.14 -5.82
N TYR A 99 -2.18 -14.43 -5.34
CA TYR A 99 -1.81 -13.12 -5.86
C TYR A 99 -0.31 -13.10 -6.13
N ILE A 100 0.08 -12.50 -7.26
CA ILE A 100 1.49 -12.25 -7.57
C ILE A 100 1.81 -10.85 -7.11
N ILE A 101 2.69 -10.72 -6.13
CA ILE A 101 3.10 -9.43 -5.61
C ILE A 101 4.47 -9.09 -6.17
N LYS A 102 4.55 -8.08 -7.02
CA LYS A 102 5.80 -7.56 -7.57
C LYS A 102 6.38 -6.52 -6.63
N ILE A 103 7.68 -6.61 -6.38
CA ILE A 103 8.47 -5.70 -5.55
C ILE A 103 9.64 -5.15 -6.37
N ASP A 104 10.06 -3.92 -6.08
CA ASP A 104 11.15 -3.24 -6.81
C ASP A 104 12.49 -3.25 -6.06
N SER A 105 12.50 -3.84 -4.86
CA SER A 105 13.66 -4.08 -4.05
C SER A 105 13.45 -5.39 -3.30
N PRO A 106 14.50 -6.20 -3.10
CA PRO A 106 14.36 -7.49 -2.45
C PRO A 106 13.77 -7.31 -1.05
N LEU A 107 12.96 -8.28 -0.62
CA LEU A 107 12.55 -8.34 0.78
C LEU A 107 13.82 -8.41 1.65
N PRO A 108 13.84 -7.69 2.79
CA PRO A 108 14.99 -7.71 3.69
C PRO A 108 15.38 -9.15 4.04
N LYS A 109 16.60 -9.60 3.75
CA LYS A 109 17.02 -10.99 4.02
C LYS A 109 17.53 -11.15 5.45
N GLN A 110 17.39 -12.35 6.02
CA GLN A 110 18.01 -12.70 7.28
C GLN A 110 19.54 -12.68 7.13
N GLY A 111 20.21 -11.70 7.75
CA GLY A 111 21.68 -11.66 7.85
C GLY A 111 22.35 -10.34 7.46
N ASP A 112 21.66 -9.47 6.74
CA ASP A 112 22.21 -8.15 6.39
C ASP A 112 22.15 -7.22 7.61
N TYR A 113 23.30 -6.67 8.00
CA TYR A 113 23.43 -5.79 9.16
C TYR A 113 23.23 -4.33 8.71
N PRO A 114 22.45 -3.50 9.44
CA PRO A 114 21.72 -3.79 10.68
C PRO A 114 20.43 -4.60 10.45
N LYS A 115 20.09 -5.47 11.41
CA LYS A 115 18.89 -6.33 11.37
C LYS A 115 17.62 -5.48 11.13
N PRO A 116 16.82 -5.77 10.10
CA PRO A 116 15.49 -5.18 9.97
C PRO A 116 14.59 -5.61 11.15
N LEU A 117 13.76 -4.69 11.65
CA LEU A 117 12.95 -4.85 12.87
C LEU A 117 11.86 -5.95 12.78
N LYS A 118 11.48 -6.37 11.57
CA LYS A 118 10.64 -7.56 11.34
C LYS A 118 10.86 -8.05 9.89
N TYR A 119 11.03 -9.35 9.71
CA TYR A 119 11.31 -9.98 8.41
C TYR A 119 10.02 -10.48 7.76
N LEU A 120 9.90 -10.31 6.45
CA LEU A 120 8.86 -10.96 5.65
C LEU A 120 9.43 -12.20 4.98
N SER A 121 9.13 -13.38 5.54
CA SER A 121 9.38 -14.69 4.93
C SER A 121 8.11 -15.35 4.42
N ARG A 122 8.29 -16.43 3.66
CA ARG A 122 7.40 -17.60 3.63
C ARG A 122 6.73 -17.85 5.00
N GLY A 123 5.41 -17.96 5.02
CA GLY A 123 4.58 -18.13 6.21
C GLY A 123 4.17 -16.83 6.91
N SER A 124 4.73 -15.67 6.52
CA SER A 124 4.34 -14.39 7.12
C SER A 124 3.00 -13.93 6.58
N GLU A 125 2.16 -13.44 7.49
CA GLU A 125 0.85 -12.87 7.16
C GLU A 125 0.98 -11.36 7.00
N VAL A 126 0.55 -10.84 5.85
CA VAL A 126 0.83 -9.47 5.44
C VAL A 126 -0.38 -8.80 4.82
N ASN A 127 -0.43 -7.48 4.97
CA ASN A 127 -1.27 -6.59 4.19
C ASN A 127 -0.41 -5.90 3.12
N VAL A 128 -0.72 -6.17 1.86
CA VAL A 128 -0.04 -5.55 0.72
C VAL A 128 -0.92 -4.44 0.17
N PHE A 129 -0.39 -3.22 0.15
CA PHE A 129 -0.98 -2.09 -0.56
C PHE A 129 -0.20 -1.88 -1.85
N GLY A 130 -0.89 -1.92 -2.97
CA GLY A 130 -0.24 -1.82 -4.27
C GLY A 130 -1.18 -1.39 -5.38
N ILE A 131 -0.64 -1.41 -6.59
CA ILE A 131 -1.35 -1.05 -7.81
C ILE A 131 -1.61 -2.32 -8.61
N TYR A 132 -2.85 -2.56 -8.99
CA TYR A 132 -3.20 -3.72 -9.83
C TYR A 132 -2.63 -3.57 -11.24
N LYS A 133 -2.00 -4.63 -11.75
CA LYS A 133 -1.32 -4.65 -13.05
C LYS A 133 -1.89 -5.65 -14.06
N GLY A 134 -3.01 -6.28 -13.73
CA GLY A 134 -3.64 -7.30 -14.56
C GLY A 134 -3.26 -8.71 -14.11
N LEU A 135 -3.16 -9.63 -15.06
CA LEU A 135 -2.98 -11.05 -14.79
C LEU A 135 -1.59 -11.53 -15.18
N SER A 136 -1.04 -12.47 -14.43
CA SER A 136 0.21 -13.15 -14.78
C SER A 136 0.13 -14.64 -14.43
N THR A 137 1.10 -15.42 -14.90
CA THR A 137 1.12 -16.88 -14.72
C THR A 137 2.47 -17.28 -14.16
N ILE A 138 2.47 -18.18 -13.18
CA ILE A 138 3.68 -18.79 -12.63
C ILE A 138 3.70 -20.24 -13.09
N ASN A 139 4.84 -20.71 -13.62
CA ASN A 139 5.02 -22.14 -13.87
C ASN A 139 4.99 -22.87 -12.51
N PRO A 140 4.06 -23.81 -12.28
CA PRO A 140 3.96 -24.55 -11.01
C PRO A 140 5.25 -25.27 -10.61
N GLN A 141 6.09 -25.63 -11.58
CA GLN A 141 7.40 -26.25 -11.33
C GLN A 141 8.40 -25.31 -10.62
N LYS A 142 8.16 -23.99 -10.62
CA LYS A 142 8.96 -23.03 -9.85
C LYS A 142 8.63 -23.03 -8.35
N ILE A 143 7.52 -23.66 -7.95
CA ILE A 143 7.17 -23.81 -6.54
C ILE A 143 8.06 -24.88 -5.93
N SER A 144 8.73 -24.55 -4.83
CA SER A 144 9.65 -25.47 -4.16
C SER A 144 8.91 -26.72 -3.64
N ASN A 145 9.57 -27.88 -3.72
CA ASN A 145 9.03 -29.14 -3.22
C ASN A 145 8.66 -29.10 -1.73
N GLU A 146 9.44 -28.36 -0.93
CA GLU A 146 9.14 -28.10 0.48
C GLU A 146 7.78 -27.42 0.64
N ASN A 147 7.52 -26.38 -0.15
CA ASN A 147 6.29 -25.62 -0.08
C ASN A 147 5.06 -26.45 -0.53
N GLN A 148 5.22 -27.26 -1.58
CA GLN A 148 4.18 -28.22 -2.00
C GLN A 148 3.86 -29.23 -0.90
N ARG A 149 4.87 -29.68 -0.15
CA ARG A 149 4.70 -30.61 0.99
C ARG A 149 4.06 -29.97 2.21
N LEU A 150 4.38 -28.71 2.51
CA LEU A 150 3.80 -27.98 3.64
C LEU A 150 2.35 -27.56 3.36
N ASN A 151 2.01 -27.32 2.10
CA ASN A 151 0.71 -26.81 1.68
C ASN A 151 -0.03 -27.81 0.77
N GLN A 152 -0.16 -29.06 1.19
CA GLN A 152 -0.76 -30.13 0.37
C GLN A 152 -2.23 -29.89 -0.01
N HIS A 153 -2.92 -29.04 0.76
CA HIS A 153 -4.30 -28.65 0.50
C HIS A 153 -4.44 -27.57 -0.59
N ILE A 154 -3.32 -26.99 -1.03
CA ILE A 154 -3.28 -25.95 -2.05
C ILE A 154 -3.03 -26.58 -3.42
N ASP A 155 -3.95 -26.37 -4.36
CA ASP A 155 -3.81 -26.81 -5.74
C ASP A 155 -2.97 -25.80 -6.55
N PHE A 156 -1.67 -26.06 -6.64
CA PHE A 156 -0.73 -25.27 -7.43
C PHE A 156 -0.90 -25.40 -8.95
N SER A 157 -1.75 -26.31 -9.45
CA SER A 157 -2.06 -26.35 -10.90
C SER A 157 -2.83 -25.10 -11.36
N ARG A 158 -3.46 -24.39 -10.42
CA ARG A 158 -4.27 -23.19 -10.64
C ARG A 158 -3.47 -21.90 -10.76
N LEU A 159 -2.13 -21.96 -10.82
CA LEU A 159 -1.24 -20.80 -10.96
C LEU A 159 -1.25 -20.16 -12.36
N LYS A 160 -2.42 -20.05 -12.98
CA LYS A 160 -2.65 -19.40 -14.28
C LYS A 160 -3.62 -18.24 -14.13
N ASN A 161 -3.38 -17.16 -14.87
CA ASN A 161 -4.21 -15.96 -14.88
C ASN A 161 -4.47 -15.44 -13.44
N ILE A 162 -3.38 -15.25 -12.71
CA ILE A 162 -3.36 -14.82 -11.31
C ILE A 162 -3.35 -13.28 -11.28
N PRO A 163 -4.19 -12.63 -10.47
CA PRO A 163 -4.09 -11.20 -10.15
C PRO A 163 -2.69 -10.79 -9.73
N THR A 164 -2.15 -9.79 -10.41
CA THR A 164 -0.80 -9.26 -10.17
C THR A 164 -0.89 -7.85 -9.61
N ILE A 165 -0.20 -7.62 -8.50
CA ILE A 165 -0.16 -6.34 -7.80
C ILE A 165 1.29 -5.88 -7.73
N GLN A 166 1.54 -4.65 -8.16
CA GLN A 166 2.80 -3.98 -7.88
C GLN A 166 2.73 -3.37 -6.48
N ALA A 167 3.49 -3.92 -5.53
CA ALA A 167 3.50 -3.42 -4.16
C ALA A 167 4.06 -2.00 -4.09
N VAL A 168 3.40 -1.17 -3.29
CA VAL A 168 3.87 0.14 -2.85
C VAL A 168 4.31 0.07 -1.40
N ALA A 169 3.52 -0.59 -0.54
CA ALA A 169 3.86 -0.81 0.85
C ALA A 169 3.34 -2.16 1.34
N ILE A 170 4.07 -2.76 2.27
CA ILE A 170 3.70 -4.01 2.91
C ILE A 170 3.73 -3.82 4.42
N TYR A 171 2.67 -4.22 5.08
CA TYR A 171 2.50 -4.18 6.53
C TYR A 171 2.35 -5.60 7.05
N ASP A 172 2.83 -5.82 8.26
CA ASP A 172 2.54 -7.05 8.98
C ASP A 172 1.06 -7.12 9.39
N ARG A 173 0.47 -8.32 9.48
CA ARG A 173 -0.91 -8.50 9.97
C ARG A 173 -1.17 -7.80 11.31
N SER A 174 -0.19 -7.78 12.20
CA SER A 174 -0.34 -7.19 13.55
C SER A 174 -0.48 -5.66 13.54
N ASP A 175 -0.12 -4.98 12.44
CA ASP A 175 -0.30 -3.54 12.32
C ASP A 175 -1.69 -3.18 11.79
N LEU A 176 -2.66 -3.16 12.69
CA LEU A 176 -4.06 -2.85 12.37
C LEU A 176 -4.28 -1.39 11.95
N ARG A 177 -3.32 -0.49 12.23
CA ARG A 177 -3.43 0.95 11.90
C ARG A 177 -2.62 1.33 10.67
N PHE A 178 -1.82 0.42 10.15
CA PHE A 178 -0.94 0.63 8.99
C PHE A 178 -0.01 1.83 9.18
N GLU A 179 0.57 1.95 10.37
CA GLU A 179 1.46 3.06 10.73
C GLU A 179 2.94 2.72 10.47
N ARG A 180 3.29 1.43 10.49
CA ARG A 180 4.67 0.94 10.46
C ARG A 180 4.85 -0.06 9.32
N PRO A 181 5.12 0.41 8.09
CA PRO A 181 5.37 -0.49 6.97
C PRO A 181 6.63 -1.31 7.24
N VAL A 182 6.55 -2.61 6.97
CA VAL A 182 7.71 -3.51 7.01
C VAL A 182 8.56 -3.36 5.74
N TRP A 183 7.92 -2.93 4.65
CA TRP A 183 8.59 -2.68 3.37
C TRP A 183 7.87 -1.57 2.60
N VAL A 184 8.63 -0.73 1.89
CA VAL A 184 8.11 0.32 0.99
C VAL A 184 8.90 0.31 -0.32
N SER A 185 8.20 0.52 -1.42
CA SER A 185 8.78 0.60 -2.77
C SER A 185 9.82 1.72 -2.87
N GLN A 186 10.97 1.40 -3.45
CA GLN A 186 12.05 2.36 -3.72
C GLN A 186 11.62 3.40 -4.76
N LYS A 187 10.79 3.01 -5.73
CA LYS A 187 10.16 3.96 -6.65
C LYS A 187 9.30 4.97 -5.88
N PHE A 188 8.43 4.50 -4.98
CA PHE A 188 7.56 5.39 -4.20
C PHE A 188 8.36 6.33 -3.29
N ILE A 189 9.42 5.85 -2.64
CA ILE A 189 10.33 6.69 -1.83
C ILE A 189 10.96 7.78 -2.71
N ARG A 190 11.55 7.45 -3.87
CA ARG A 190 12.20 8.44 -4.74
C ARG A 190 11.25 9.48 -5.30
N GLU A 191 9.98 9.13 -5.51
CA GLU A 191 8.97 10.05 -6.02
C GLU A 191 8.48 11.03 -4.96
N ASN A 192 8.40 10.60 -3.69
CA ASN A 192 7.73 11.35 -2.61
C ASN A 192 8.66 11.83 -1.47
N TYR A 193 9.95 11.48 -1.51
CA TYR A 193 10.98 11.93 -0.57
C TYR A 193 11.97 12.87 -1.28
N LYS A 194 11.50 14.06 -1.67
CA LYS A 194 12.28 15.06 -2.43
C LYS A 194 12.53 16.35 -1.68
#